data_AF-B6TSM7-F1
#
_entry.id   AF-B6TSM7-F1
#
_cell.length_a   1.000
_cell.length_b   1.000
_cell.length_c   1.000
_cell.angle_alpha   90.00
_cell.angle_beta   90.00
_cell.angle_gamma   90.00
#
_symmetry.space_group_name_H-M   'P 1'
#
loop_
_entity.id
_entity.type
_entity.pdbx_description
1 polymer ?
#
loop_
_entity_poly.entity_id
_entity_poly.type
_entity_poly.pdbx_seq_one_letter_code
_entity_poly.pdbx_strand_id
1 'polypeptide(L)'
;MGTSPVIPATMLFVALLVAVCFGATAARSSHARHTDADDAIRLPSSFGAGGRPWNCCDSAIKDASLPAWRCNDVVDKCSADCQDCEASPAGDGFVCGDFILSLTEPPVSTPRPWDCCDSVACTRDYIPNCMCLDKVESCSSNCERCEFLYHSDPPRFQCRDIFHGYPGPKCRTWISTSN
;
A
#
# COMPACT_ATOMS: atom_id res chain seq x y z
N MET A 1 28.33 53.66 -55.38
CA MET A 1 26.98 53.98 -54.90
C MET A 1 26.68 53.06 -53.74
N GLY A 2 26.39 53.62 -52.56
CA GLY A 2 26.16 52.87 -51.32
C GLY A 2 27.19 53.17 -50.23
N THR A 3 27.33 54.45 -49.86
CA THR A 3 27.93 54.87 -48.59
C THR A 3 26.83 54.99 -47.53
N SER A 4 27.26 54.90 -46.26
CA SER A 4 26.61 55.39 -45.02
C SER A 4 25.97 54.31 -44.12
N PRO A 5 25.82 54.58 -42.81
CA PRO A 5 26.82 55.13 -41.88
C PRO A 5 26.75 54.46 -40.48
N VAL A 6 27.78 54.70 -39.66
CA VAL A 6 27.77 54.52 -38.20
C VAL A 6 27.25 55.81 -37.56
N ILE A 7 26.20 55.76 -36.74
CA ILE A 7 25.76 56.88 -35.87
C ILE A 7 25.07 56.30 -34.60
N PRO A 8 25.00 57.02 -33.46
CA PRO A 8 25.80 56.72 -32.28
C PRO A 8 24.95 56.54 -31.01
N ALA A 9 25.60 56.09 -29.93
CA ALA A 9 25.08 56.21 -28.59
C ALA A 9 25.13 57.68 -28.15
N THR A 10 23.98 58.32 -27.90
CA THR A 10 23.77 59.35 -26.86
C THR A 10 22.34 59.92 -26.94
N MET A 11 21.74 60.16 -25.77
CA MET A 11 20.55 60.99 -25.50
C MET A 11 19.15 60.37 -25.71
N LEU A 12 18.59 59.78 -24.66
CA LEU A 12 17.56 60.52 -23.92
C LEU A 12 17.49 60.00 -22.47
N PHE A 13 18.09 60.77 -21.58
CA PHE A 13 17.82 60.75 -20.15
C PHE A 13 16.34 61.08 -19.90
N VAL A 14 15.74 60.48 -18.87
CA VAL A 14 15.23 61.17 -17.66
C VAL A 14 14.14 60.32 -16.98
N ALA A 15 14.34 60.14 -15.67
CA ALA A 15 13.39 59.71 -14.61
C ALA A 15 13.13 58.19 -14.51
N LEU A 16 13.38 57.49 -13.39
CA LEU A 16 13.45 57.89 -11.98
C LEU A 16 14.46 57.02 -11.21
N LEU A 17 15.31 57.69 -10.43
CA LEU A 17 15.99 57.11 -9.26
C LEU A 17 15.08 57.27 -8.04
N VAL A 18 14.65 56.16 -7.44
CA VAL A 18 14.29 56.05 -6.01
C VAL A 18 14.70 54.61 -5.62
N ALA A 19 15.84 54.43 -4.95
CA ALA A 19 15.90 54.06 -3.52
C ALA A 19 14.91 52.92 -3.18
N VAL A 20 15.29 51.78 -2.62
CA VAL A 20 15.87 51.68 -1.28
C VAL A 20 16.44 50.25 -1.10
N CYS A 21 17.60 50.17 -0.47
CA CYS A 21 18.14 48.97 0.15
C CYS A 21 17.15 48.37 1.15
N PHE A 22 16.56 47.21 0.85
CA PHE A 22 15.92 46.37 1.87
C PHE A 22 16.43 44.94 1.73
N GLY A 23 16.98 44.45 2.83
CA GLY A 23 17.75 43.23 2.92
C GLY A 23 16.97 41.97 2.57
N ALA A 24 17.74 40.94 2.21
CA ALA A 24 17.27 39.57 2.14
C ALA A 24 16.70 39.16 3.51
N THR A 25 15.37 39.23 3.65
CA THR A 25 14.67 38.56 4.73
C THR A 25 14.59 37.09 4.36
N ALA A 26 15.41 36.27 5.05
CA ALA A 26 15.19 34.85 5.13
C ALA A 26 13.72 34.62 5.51
N ALA A 27 13.00 33.89 4.66
CA ALA A 27 11.66 33.42 4.98
C ALA A 27 11.79 32.51 6.22
N ARG A 28 11.52 33.08 7.40
CA ARG A 28 11.26 32.28 8.60
C ARG A 28 9.95 31.55 8.35
N SER A 29 10.03 30.25 8.12
CA SER A 29 8.89 29.35 8.26
C SER A 29 8.29 29.58 9.65
N SER A 30 7.14 30.23 9.71
CA SER A 30 6.37 30.33 10.93
C SER A 30 5.80 28.95 11.23
N HIS A 31 6.51 28.16 12.03
CA HIS A 31 5.86 27.08 12.78
C HIS A 31 4.76 27.74 13.61
N ALA A 32 3.52 27.47 13.24
CA ALA A 32 2.37 27.82 14.06
C ALA A 32 2.54 27.11 15.41
N ARG A 33 2.80 27.89 16.46
CA ARG A 33 2.59 27.43 17.83
C ARG A 33 1.08 27.22 17.98
N HIS A 34 0.67 25.95 18.02
CA HIS A 34 -0.62 25.58 18.59
C HIS A 34 -0.58 25.95 20.07
N THR A 35 -1.28 27.02 20.45
CA THR A 35 -1.64 27.31 21.84
C THR A 35 -3.00 26.69 22.10
N ASP A 36 -3.02 25.75 23.05
CA ASP A 36 -4.21 25.07 23.57
C ASP A 36 -5.28 26.03 24.08
N ALA A 37 -6.52 25.79 23.65
CA ALA A 37 -7.74 26.04 24.42
C ALA A 37 -8.93 25.40 23.69
N ASP A 38 -8.95 24.07 23.62
CA ASP A 38 -10.19 23.32 23.37
C ASP A 38 -10.03 21.93 23.99
N ASP A 39 -10.51 21.76 25.22
CA ASP A 39 -10.56 20.49 25.97
C ASP A 39 -11.56 19.48 25.37
N ALA A 40 -11.88 19.64 24.08
CA ALA A 40 -12.50 18.58 23.31
C ALA A 40 -11.39 17.61 22.92
N ILE A 41 -11.35 16.45 23.59
CA ILE A 41 -10.64 15.26 23.11
C ILE A 41 -11.14 15.01 21.67
N ARG A 42 -10.42 15.52 20.67
CA ARG A 42 -10.64 15.17 19.27
C ARG A 42 -10.10 13.77 19.12
N LEU A 43 -10.99 12.78 19.26
CA LEU A 43 -10.75 11.46 18.71
C LEU A 43 -10.34 11.64 17.23
N PRO A 44 -9.22 11.05 16.78
CA PRO A 44 -8.84 11.13 15.38
C PRO A 44 -10.04 10.69 14.54
N SER A 45 -10.52 11.58 13.69
CA SER A 45 -11.72 11.37 12.87
C SER A 45 -11.48 10.39 11.71
N SER A 46 -10.51 9.47 11.83
CA SER A 46 -10.22 8.46 10.81
C SER A 46 -11.19 7.28 10.81
N PHE A 47 -12.25 7.33 11.62
CA PHE A 47 -13.35 6.35 11.59
C PHE A 47 -14.61 6.84 10.86
N GLY A 48 -14.48 7.70 9.83
CA GLY A 48 -15.63 7.91 8.92
C GLY A 48 -15.78 9.27 8.25
N ALA A 49 -14.73 9.76 7.57
CA ALA A 49 -14.89 10.85 6.58
C ALA A 49 -13.88 10.77 5.42
N GLY A 50 -12.73 10.11 5.61
CA GLY A 50 -11.87 9.65 4.52
C GLY A 50 -12.29 8.26 4.05
N GLY A 51 -12.04 7.92 2.78
CA GLY A 51 -12.27 6.57 2.27
C GLY A 51 -11.30 5.56 2.88
N ARG A 52 -11.42 4.29 2.48
CA ARG A 52 -10.51 3.24 2.94
C ARG A 52 -9.22 3.27 2.09
N PRO A 53 -8.04 3.13 2.69
CA PRO A 53 -6.79 3.14 1.94
C PRO A 53 -6.64 1.91 1.01
N TRP A 54 -7.35 0.82 1.29
CA TRP A 54 -7.54 -0.35 0.41
C TRP A 54 -8.85 -1.06 0.74
N ASN A 55 -9.41 -1.78 -0.24
CA ASN A 55 -10.69 -2.50 -0.10
C ASN A 55 -10.53 -4.00 0.19
N CYS A 56 -9.49 -4.60 -0.40
CA CYS A 56 -9.08 -5.99 -0.30
C CYS A 56 -7.56 -6.07 -0.12
N CYS A 57 -7.05 -7.21 0.33
CA CYS A 57 -5.62 -7.42 0.55
C CYS A 57 -5.22 -8.89 0.45
N ASP A 58 -4.22 -9.21 -0.37
CA ASP A 58 -3.64 -10.55 -0.47
C ASP A 58 -2.50 -10.76 0.55
N SER A 59 -1.76 -9.70 0.87
CA SER A 59 -0.67 -9.68 1.84
C SER A 59 -1.00 -8.88 3.09
N ALA A 60 -1.96 -9.36 3.88
CA ALA A 60 -2.36 -8.69 5.10
C ALA A 60 -1.38 -8.96 6.27
N ILE A 61 -0.97 -7.91 6.96
CA ILE A 61 -0.19 -8.01 8.21
C ILE A 61 -1.06 -7.51 9.35
N LYS A 62 -1.25 -8.37 10.36
CA LYS A 62 -1.92 -8.02 11.61
C LYS A 62 -0.96 -7.31 12.56
N ASP A 63 -1.39 -6.19 13.11
CA ASP A 63 -0.69 -5.58 14.24
C ASP A 63 -0.74 -6.50 15.48
N ALA A 64 0.36 -6.56 16.22
CA ALA A 64 0.46 -7.45 17.38
C ALA A 64 -0.28 -6.92 18.61
N SER A 65 -0.52 -5.61 18.67
CA SER A 65 -1.03 -4.92 19.86
C SER A 65 -2.47 -4.42 19.72
N LEU A 66 -2.93 -4.19 18.49
CA LEU A 66 -4.24 -3.66 18.16
C LEU A 66 -4.94 -4.59 17.16
N PRO A 67 -6.29 -4.57 17.13
CA PRO A 67 -7.04 -5.16 16.03
C PRO A 67 -6.90 -4.27 14.79
N ALA A 68 -5.67 -4.17 14.27
CA ALA A 68 -5.31 -3.35 13.13
C ALA A 68 -4.63 -4.19 12.05
N TRP A 69 -4.83 -3.80 10.80
CA TRP A 69 -4.30 -4.49 9.64
C TRP A 69 -3.64 -3.49 8.70
N ARG A 70 -2.45 -3.84 8.20
CA ARG A 70 -1.80 -3.17 7.08
C ARG A 70 -1.86 -4.06 5.84
N CYS A 71 -1.99 -3.45 4.67
CA CYS A 71 -1.90 -4.17 3.41
C CYS A 71 -0.56 -3.96 2.70
N ASN A 72 0.10 -5.06 2.38
CA ASN A 72 1.38 -5.07 1.66
C ASN A 72 1.22 -5.42 0.16
N ASP A 73 0.00 -5.30 -0.38
CA ASP A 73 -0.21 -5.49 -1.81
C ASP A 73 0.51 -4.40 -2.60
N VAL A 74 1.21 -4.82 -3.66
CA VAL A 74 1.85 -3.91 -4.60
C VAL A 74 0.81 -3.40 -5.58
N VAL A 75 0.66 -2.08 -5.65
CA VAL A 75 -0.29 -1.41 -6.56
C VAL A 75 0.43 -0.41 -7.45
N ASP A 76 -0.11 -0.16 -8.65
CA ASP A 76 0.45 0.85 -9.56
C ASP A 76 0.37 2.28 -9.01
N LYS A 77 -0.62 2.53 -8.16
CA LYS A 77 -0.84 3.81 -7.47
C LYS A 77 -1.60 3.57 -6.16
N CYS A 78 -1.17 4.22 -5.08
CA CYS A 78 -1.92 4.20 -3.83
C CYS A 78 -3.29 4.89 -3.97
N SER A 79 -4.24 4.47 -3.12
CA SER A 79 -5.50 5.19 -2.92
C SER A 79 -5.22 6.64 -2.51
N ALA A 80 -6.11 7.56 -2.88
CA ALA A 80 -6.06 8.94 -2.38
C ALA A 80 -6.25 9.02 -0.85
N ASP A 81 -6.84 7.98 -0.26
CA ASP A 81 -7.05 7.87 1.18
C ASP A 81 -5.87 7.21 1.92
N CYS A 82 -4.84 6.77 1.19
CA CYS A 82 -3.58 6.28 1.76
C CYS A 82 -2.67 7.45 2.12
N GLN A 83 -2.33 7.62 3.40
CA GLN A 83 -1.47 8.69 3.87
C GLN A 83 0.03 8.35 3.73
N ASP A 84 0.39 7.10 4.01
CA ASP A 84 1.75 6.59 3.91
C ASP A 84 1.93 5.75 2.64
N CYS A 85 2.24 6.37 1.51
CA CYS A 85 2.43 5.67 0.24
C CYS A 85 3.92 5.60 -0.11
N GLU A 86 4.48 4.38 -0.10
CA GLU A 86 5.91 4.16 -0.33
C GLU A 86 6.17 3.30 -1.56
N ALA A 87 7.35 3.44 -2.17
CA ALA A 87 7.78 2.59 -3.26
C ALA A 87 7.86 1.12 -2.81
N SER A 88 7.42 0.21 -3.68
CA SER A 88 7.38 -1.20 -3.37
C SER A 88 8.78 -1.82 -3.24
N PRO A 89 9.02 -2.67 -2.25
CA PRO A 89 10.24 -3.48 -2.17
C PRO A 89 10.34 -4.55 -3.27
N ALA A 90 9.26 -4.79 -4.04
CA ALA A 90 9.29 -5.65 -5.23
C ALA A 90 9.99 -4.99 -6.43
N GLY A 91 10.30 -3.69 -6.36
CA GLY A 91 10.94 -2.91 -7.42
C GLY A 91 9.99 -1.90 -8.05
N ASP A 92 8.93 -2.37 -8.69
CA ASP A 92 7.92 -1.53 -9.33
C ASP A 92 6.65 -1.42 -8.47
N GLY A 93 5.98 -0.28 -8.57
CA GLY A 93 4.72 0.01 -7.86
C GLY A 93 4.92 0.58 -6.45
N PHE A 94 3.83 0.57 -5.68
CA PHE A 94 3.73 1.18 -4.36
C PHE A 94 3.03 0.26 -3.38
N VAL A 95 3.29 0.48 -2.08
CA VAL A 95 2.61 -0.19 -0.97
C VAL A 95 2.08 0.88 -0.03
N CYS A 96 0.86 0.69 0.49
CA CYS A 96 0.33 1.58 1.50
C CYS A 96 0.75 1.14 2.92
N GLY A 97 1.30 2.08 3.68
CA GLY A 97 1.80 1.94 5.04
C GLY A 97 0.73 2.07 6.13
N ASP A 98 -0.43 2.62 5.79
CA ASP A 98 -1.48 2.88 6.78
C ASP A 98 -1.92 1.57 7.48
N PHE A 99 -2.55 1.72 8.64
CA PHE A 99 -3.24 0.62 9.32
C PHE A 99 -4.73 0.94 9.40
N ILE A 100 -5.57 -0.07 9.12
CA ILE A 100 -7.02 0.01 9.36
C ILE A 100 -7.37 -0.78 10.62
N LEU A 101 -8.17 -0.18 11.50
CA LEU A 101 -8.69 -0.87 12.67
C LEU A 101 -9.88 -1.74 12.25
N SER A 102 -9.74 -3.05 12.40
CA SER A 102 -10.76 -4.06 12.06
C SER A 102 -10.56 -5.33 12.90
N LEU A 103 -11.66 -5.84 13.44
CA LEU A 103 -11.68 -7.13 14.15
C LEU A 103 -11.52 -8.32 13.21
N THR A 104 -11.87 -8.16 11.93
CA THR A 104 -11.80 -9.18 10.90
C THR A 104 -10.64 -8.94 9.94
N GLU A 105 -10.05 -10.03 9.45
CA GLU A 105 -9.06 -10.00 8.36
C GLU A 105 -9.69 -9.38 7.10
N PRO A 106 -8.95 -8.58 6.32
CA PRO A 106 -9.47 -8.02 5.08
C PRO A 106 -9.87 -9.11 4.07
N PRO A 107 -10.85 -8.82 3.20
CA PRO A 107 -11.18 -9.73 2.11
C PRO A 107 -10.01 -9.84 1.14
N VAL A 108 -9.91 -10.99 0.51
CA VAL A 108 -8.84 -11.34 -0.43
C VAL A 108 -9.16 -10.78 -1.81
N SER A 109 -8.14 -10.33 -2.54
CA SER A 109 -8.28 -9.76 -3.88
C SER A 109 -8.28 -10.86 -4.95
N THR A 110 -7.31 -11.76 -4.85
CA THR A 110 -7.02 -12.73 -5.92
C THR A 110 -7.54 -14.12 -5.53
N PRO A 111 -8.39 -14.77 -6.36
CA PRO A 111 -8.76 -16.16 -6.16
C PRO A 111 -7.52 -17.06 -6.15
N ARG A 112 -7.48 -17.99 -5.20
CA ARG A 112 -6.38 -18.94 -5.04
C ARG A 112 -6.83 -20.36 -5.35
N PRO A 113 -5.89 -21.28 -5.66
CA PRO A 113 -6.20 -22.70 -5.82
C PRO A 113 -6.69 -23.39 -4.53
N TRP A 114 -6.59 -22.72 -3.38
CA TRP A 114 -7.05 -23.18 -2.08
C TRP A 114 -7.72 -22.02 -1.33
N ASP A 115 -8.67 -22.35 -0.44
CA ASP A 115 -9.42 -21.33 0.31
C ASP A 115 -8.61 -20.79 1.50
N CYS A 116 -7.86 -21.67 2.16
CA CYS A 116 -6.94 -21.40 3.25
C CYS A 116 -5.73 -22.35 3.16
N CYS A 117 -4.61 -22.04 3.82
CA CYS A 117 -3.44 -22.92 3.81
C CYS A 117 -2.60 -22.87 5.09
N ASP A 118 -2.61 -23.95 5.87
CA ASP A 118 -1.82 -24.08 7.09
C ASP A 118 -0.33 -24.34 6.79
N SER A 119 -0.03 -25.23 5.85
CA SER A 119 1.33 -25.62 5.45
C SER A 119 1.64 -25.12 4.04
N VAL A 120 2.53 -24.14 3.92
CA VAL A 120 2.85 -23.52 2.63
C VAL A 120 4.36 -23.59 2.35
N ALA A 121 4.72 -23.84 1.10
CA ALA A 121 6.06 -23.60 0.59
C ALA A 121 6.03 -22.44 -0.41
N CYS A 122 6.85 -21.42 -0.18
CA CYS A 122 6.92 -20.23 -1.03
C CYS A 122 8.37 -19.93 -1.43
N THR A 123 8.56 -19.28 -2.59
CA THR A 123 9.83 -18.59 -2.88
C THR A 123 10.05 -17.43 -1.92
N ARG A 124 11.26 -16.84 -1.95
CA ARG A 124 11.64 -15.74 -1.04
C ARG A 124 11.43 -14.34 -1.65
N ASP A 125 10.82 -14.28 -2.82
CA ASP A 125 10.50 -13.02 -3.50
C ASP A 125 9.43 -12.25 -2.72
N TYR A 126 9.34 -10.93 -2.93
CA TYR A 126 8.31 -10.13 -2.29
C TYR A 126 6.90 -10.51 -2.74
N ILE A 127 6.71 -10.86 -4.02
CA ILE A 127 5.50 -11.53 -4.48
C ILE A 127 5.90 -12.98 -4.78
N PRO A 128 5.68 -13.91 -3.83
CA PRO A 128 6.26 -15.24 -3.93
C PRO A 128 5.47 -16.14 -4.88
N ASN A 129 6.15 -17.17 -5.39
CA ASN A 129 5.46 -18.35 -5.93
C ASN A 129 5.23 -19.33 -4.77
N CYS A 130 3.97 -19.60 -4.45
CA CYS A 130 3.57 -20.45 -3.33
C CYS A 130 2.85 -21.71 -3.80
N MET A 131 3.00 -22.79 -3.03
CA MET A 131 2.23 -24.03 -3.15
C MET A 131 1.72 -24.41 -1.77
N CYS A 132 0.43 -24.76 -1.68
CA CYS A 132 -0.14 -25.29 -0.46
C CYS A 132 0.15 -26.79 -0.33
N LEU A 133 0.68 -27.18 0.82
CA LEU A 133 1.07 -28.54 1.16
C LEU A 133 0.06 -29.25 2.07
N ASP A 134 -1.10 -28.63 2.28
CA ASP A 134 -2.14 -29.25 3.08
C ASP A 134 -2.65 -30.53 2.42
N LYS A 135 -3.03 -31.48 3.27
CA LYS A 135 -3.66 -32.74 2.89
C LYS A 135 -5.13 -32.63 3.26
N VAL A 136 -5.98 -32.45 2.26
CA VAL A 136 -7.40 -32.12 2.43
C VAL A 136 -8.29 -33.31 2.07
N GLU A 137 -9.54 -33.27 2.48
CA GLU A 137 -10.52 -34.31 2.13
C GLU A 137 -10.97 -34.19 0.67
N SER A 138 -11.02 -32.95 0.17
CA SER A 138 -11.24 -32.60 -1.22
C SER A 138 -10.53 -31.27 -1.51
N CYS A 139 -10.02 -31.09 -2.73
CA CYS A 139 -9.44 -29.80 -3.13
C CYS A 139 -10.54 -28.76 -3.37
N SER A 140 -10.19 -27.47 -3.22
CA SER A 140 -11.05 -26.36 -3.66
C SER A 140 -11.34 -26.48 -5.16
N SER A 141 -12.49 -25.96 -5.61
CA SER A 141 -12.88 -25.94 -7.02
C SER A 141 -11.92 -25.13 -7.90
N ASN A 142 -11.12 -24.26 -7.29
CA ASN A 142 -10.14 -23.44 -7.97
C ASN A 142 -8.81 -24.18 -8.21
N CYS A 143 -8.62 -25.38 -7.66
CA CYS A 143 -7.44 -26.19 -7.90
C CYS A 143 -7.56 -26.96 -9.22
N GLU A 144 -6.68 -26.69 -10.17
CA GLU A 144 -6.62 -27.39 -11.45
C GLU A 144 -6.01 -28.78 -11.31
N ARG A 145 -4.96 -28.92 -10.48
CA ARG A 145 -4.26 -30.21 -10.26
C ARG A 145 -4.47 -30.75 -8.86
N CYS A 146 -5.61 -31.38 -8.64
CA CYS A 146 -5.91 -32.11 -7.40
C CYS A 146 -5.42 -33.56 -7.47
N GLU A 147 -4.38 -33.90 -6.70
CA GLU A 147 -3.78 -35.24 -6.70
C GLU A 147 -4.20 -36.06 -5.49
N PHE A 148 -4.53 -37.33 -5.73
CA PHE A 148 -4.82 -38.30 -4.68
C PHE A 148 -3.54 -38.83 -4.02
N LEU A 149 -3.52 -38.88 -2.69
CA LEU A 149 -2.39 -39.39 -1.92
C LEU A 149 -2.62 -40.85 -1.54
N TYR A 150 -2.14 -41.79 -2.37
CA TYR A 150 -2.33 -43.24 -2.18
C TYR A 150 -1.84 -43.79 -0.83
N HIS A 151 -0.92 -43.09 -0.15
CA HIS A 151 -0.31 -43.55 1.11
C HIS A 151 -0.79 -42.77 2.34
N SER A 152 -1.86 -41.97 2.22
CA SER A 152 -2.50 -41.35 3.40
C SER A 152 -3.62 -42.26 3.93
N ASP A 153 -3.64 -42.47 5.24
CA ASP A 153 -4.77 -43.07 5.96
C ASP A 153 -5.24 -42.08 7.04
N PRO A 154 -6.45 -41.49 6.94
CA PRO A 154 -7.45 -41.69 5.88
C PRO A 154 -6.99 -41.14 4.51
N PRO A 155 -7.65 -41.54 3.40
CA PRO A 155 -7.37 -41.01 2.07
C PRO A 155 -7.51 -39.49 2.00
N ARG A 156 -6.53 -38.81 1.41
CA ARG A 156 -6.46 -37.35 1.27
C ARG A 156 -6.04 -36.95 -0.14
N PHE A 157 -6.33 -35.71 -0.47
CA PHE A 157 -5.90 -35.05 -1.68
C PHE A 157 -4.96 -33.89 -1.36
N GLN A 158 -4.16 -33.49 -2.33
CA GLN A 158 -3.32 -32.32 -2.26
C GLN A 158 -3.38 -31.55 -3.56
N CYS A 159 -3.58 -30.23 -3.47
CA CYS A 159 -3.47 -29.36 -4.62
C CYS A 159 -2.00 -29.19 -5.01
N ARG A 160 -1.70 -29.30 -6.31
CA ARG A 160 -0.34 -29.15 -6.87
C ARG A 160 -0.11 -27.84 -7.61
N ASP A 161 -1.09 -26.96 -7.60
CA ASP A 161 -0.98 -25.69 -8.30
C ASP A 161 0.06 -24.80 -7.62
N ILE A 162 0.81 -24.08 -8.45
CA ILE A 162 1.73 -23.03 -8.02
C ILE A 162 1.01 -21.71 -8.24
N PHE A 163 0.82 -20.96 -7.16
CA PHE A 163 0.18 -19.66 -7.16
C PHE A 163 1.23 -18.55 -7.07
N HIS A 164 1.24 -17.62 -8.02
CA HIS A 164 2.06 -16.42 -7.94
C HIS A 164 1.33 -15.36 -7.09
N GLY A 165 1.69 -15.27 -5.82
CA GLY A 165 1.09 -14.40 -4.83
C GLY A 165 1.13 -15.01 -3.44
N TYR A 166 0.61 -14.28 -2.47
CA TYR A 166 0.60 -14.70 -1.07
C TYR A 166 -0.40 -15.84 -0.83
N PRO A 167 -0.10 -16.79 0.07
CA PRO A 167 -0.88 -18.01 0.23
C PRO A 167 -2.24 -17.81 0.89
N GLY A 168 -2.50 -16.61 1.44
CA GLY A 168 -3.74 -16.29 2.12
C GLY A 168 -3.79 -16.78 3.57
N PRO A 169 -5.01 -16.86 4.13
CA PRO A 169 -5.21 -17.07 5.56
C PRO A 169 -4.90 -18.51 5.98
N LYS A 170 -4.64 -18.67 7.28
CA LYS A 170 -4.53 -19.99 7.92
C LYS A 170 -5.91 -20.62 8.11
N CYS A 171 -6.01 -21.93 7.98
CA CYS A 171 -7.30 -22.63 8.01
C CYS A 171 -7.94 -22.59 9.39
N ARG A 172 -7.14 -22.64 10.46
CA ARG A 172 -7.64 -22.54 11.83
C ARG A 172 -8.36 -21.21 12.13
N THR A 173 -7.97 -20.13 11.46
CA THR A 173 -8.59 -18.80 11.62
C THR A 173 -9.70 -18.53 10.60
N TRP A 174 -9.73 -19.28 9.50
CA TRP A 174 -10.75 -19.16 8.46
C TRP A 174 -12.15 -19.61 8.93
N ILE A 175 -12.23 -20.73 9.65
CA ILE A 175 -13.52 -21.31 10.11
C ILE A 175 -14.28 -20.36 11.05
N SER A 176 -13.57 -19.45 11.74
CA SER A 176 -14.21 -18.45 12.61
C SER A 176 -14.96 -17.34 11.87
N THR A 177 -14.90 -17.26 10.54
CA THR A 177 -15.49 -16.15 9.77
C THR A 177 -16.60 -16.63 8.80
N SER A 178 -16.83 -17.94 8.67
CA SER A 178 -17.82 -18.52 7.74
C SER A 178 -19.11 -19.01 8.44
N ASN A 179 -19.71 -18.17 9.31
CA ASN A 179 -21.07 -18.39 9.83
C ASN A 179 -21.99 -17.25 9.39
#